data_AF-A0A3C1S0W8-F1
#
_entry.id   AF-A0A3C1S0W8-F1
#
_cell.length_a   1.000
_cell.length_b   1.000
_cell.length_c   1.000
_cell.angle_alpha   90.00
_cell.angle_beta   90.00
_cell.angle_gamma   90.00
#
_symmetry.space_group_name_H-M   'P 1'
#
loop_
_entity.id
_entity.type
_entity.pdbx_description
1 polymer ?
#
loop_
_entity_poly.entity_id
_entity_poly.type
_entity_poly.pdbx_seq_one_letter_code
_entity_poly.pdbx_strand_id
1 'polypeptide(L)'
;MLKKTLKIILPLILGGFLVWYSFTIVSPKELLEYFKGANYYWVSLGLLFGVLSHISRAYRWKFLLEPIGFKPSFFNSTMAVLVAYLMNIFLPRAG
;
A
#
# COMPACT_ATOMS: atom_id res chain seq x y z
N MET A 1 1.00 11.29 27.04
CA MET A 1 -0.07 10.42 26.51
C MET A 1 -0.98 11.12 25.51
N LEU A 2 -1.60 12.27 25.83
CA LEU A 2 -2.55 12.97 24.96
C LEU A 2 -2.09 13.17 23.49
N LYS A 3 -0.86 13.64 23.27
CA LYS A 3 -0.29 13.81 21.92
C LYS A 3 -0.22 12.50 21.11
N LYS A 4 0.00 11.35 21.77
CA LYS A 4 0.08 10.04 21.11
C LYS A 4 -1.31 9.54 20.73
N THR A 5 -2.28 9.70 21.63
CA THR A 5 -3.68 9.37 21.41
C THR A 5 -4.27 10.19 20.27
N LEU A 6 -4.02 11.51 20.24
CA LEU A 6 -4.53 12.40 19.18
C LEU A 6 -3.98 12.02 17.80
N LYS A 7 -2.70 11.64 17.70
CA LYS A 7 -2.09 11.17 16.44
C LYS A 7 -2.69 9.88 15.89
N ILE A 8 -3.40 9.10 16.72
CA ILE A 8 -4.09 7.87 16.30
C ILE A 8 -5.56 8.16 16.01
N ILE A 9 -6.26 8.81 16.95
CA ILE A 9 -7.70 9.04 16.86
C ILE A 9 -8.05 10.02 15.73
N LEU A 10 -7.27 11.10 15.57
CA LEU A 10 -7.59 12.13 14.58
C LEU A 10 -7.58 11.57 13.14
N PRO A 11 -6.54 10.84 12.67
CA PRO A 11 -6.58 10.20 11.35
C PRO A 11 -7.70 9.15 11.20
N LEU A 12 -8.04 8.41 12.26
CA LEU A 12 -9.11 7.42 12.20
C LEU A 12 -10.49 8.07 12.03
N ILE A 13 -10.77 9.12 12.80
CA ILE A 13 -12.02 9.89 12.68
C ILE A 13 -12.09 10.54 11.31
N LEU A 14 -11.02 11.20 10.87
CA LEU A 14 -10.95 11.81 9.53
C LEU A 14 -11.15 10.76 8.43
N GLY A 15 -10.49 9.60 8.54
CA GLY A 15 -10.65 8.51 7.58
C GLY A 15 -12.10 8.02 7.51
N GLY A 16 -12.72 7.73 8.66
CA GLY A 16 -14.12 7.32 8.73
C GLY A 16 -15.08 8.38 8.19
N PHE A 17 -14.87 9.64 8.54
CA PHE A 17 -15.66 10.77 8.03
C PHE A 17 -15.55 10.89 6.50
N LEU A 18 -14.34 10.81 5.94
CA LEU A 18 -14.14 10.90 4.49
C LEU A 18 -14.73 9.71 3.73
N VAL A 19 -14.66 8.50 4.29
CA VAL A 19 -15.32 7.31 3.70
C VAL A 19 -16.84 7.49 3.70
N TRP A 20 -17.43 7.91 4.82
CA TRP A 20 -18.87 8.19 4.89
C TRP A 20 -19.26 9.28 3.89
N TYR A 21 -18.51 10.39 3.86
CA TYR A 21 -18.75 11.49 2.93
C TYR A 21 -18.65 11.03 1.47
N SER A 22 -17.70 10.17 1.13
CA SER A 22 -17.58 9.60 -0.22
C SER A 22 -18.85 8.87 -0.64
N PHE A 23 -19.51 8.13 0.25
CA PHE A 23 -20.76 7.43 -0.05
C PHE A 23 -21.97 8.36 -0.19
N THR A 24 -21.91 9.58 0.34
CA THR A 24 -22.92 10.61 0.05
C THR A 24 -22.80 11.20 -1.36
N ILE A 25 -21.62 11.09 -1.97
CA ILE A 25 -21.34 11.58 -3.33
C ILE A 25 -21.56 10.46 -4.35
N VAL A 26 -21.00 9.27 -4.09
CA VAL A 26 -21.02 8.13 -5.00
C VAL A 26 -21.66 6.94 -4.30
N SER A 27 -22.77 6.45 -4.84
CA SER A 27 -23.46 5.30 -4.27
C SER A 27 -22.67 3.99 -4.49
N PRO A 28 -22.85 2.95 -3.65
CA PRO A 28 -22.23 1.64 -3.88
C PRO A 28 -22.58 1.03 -5.25
N LYS A 29 -23.79 1.29 -5.75
CA LYS A 29 -24.23 0.84 -7.08
C LYS A 29 -23.46 1.54 -8.19
N GLU A 30 -23.27 2.85 -8.08
CA GLU A 30 -22.50 3.64 -9.04
C GLU A 30 -21.04 3.24 -9.06
N LEU A 31 -20.45 2.95 -7.88
CA LEU A 31 -19.10 2.41 -7.78
C LEU A 31 -18.95 1.08 -8.53
N LEU A 32 -19.93 0.17 -8.42
CA LEU A 32 -19.95 -1.09 -9.17
C LEU A 32 -19.98 -0.87 -10.68
N GLU A 33 -20.75 0.11 -11.15
CA GLU A 33 -20.77 0.46 -12.58
C GLU A 33 -19.43 1.02 -13.05
N TYR A 34 -18.74 1.84 -12.23
CA TYR A 34 -17.37 2.27 -12.53
C TYR A 34 -16.38 1.12 -12.63
N PHE A 35 -16.49 0.11 -11.76
CA PHE A 35 -15.66 -1.09 -11.85
C PHE A 35 -15.90 -1.87 -13.15
N LYS A 36 -17.16 -2.06 -13.55
CA LYS A 36 -17.50 -2.76 -14.80
C LYS A 36 -17.08 -2.00 -16.04
N GLY A 37 -17.23 -0.68 -16.03
CA GLY A 37 -16.91 0.21 -17.15
C GLY A 37 -15.45 0.64 -17.23
N ALA A 38 -14.61 0.23 -16.26
CA ALA A 38 -13.21 0.62 -16.22
C ALA A 38 -12.44 0.07 -17.43
N ASN A 39 -11.54 0.89 -17.97
CA ASN A 39 -10.60 0.40 -18.97
C ASN A 39 -9.49 -0.42 -18.28
N TYR A 40 -9.62 -1.75 -18.36
CA TYR A 40 -8.69 -2.69 -17.73
C TYR A 40 -7.28 -2.63 -18.29
N TYR A 41 -7.05 -2.07 -19.49
CA TYR A 41 -5.68 -1.81 -19.98
C TYR A 41 -4.90 -0.93 -19.00
N TRP A 42 -5.51 0.18 -18.56
CA TRP A 42 -4.89 1.10 -17.62
C TRP A 42 -4.76 0.50 -16.23
N VAL A 43 -5.73 -0.32 -15.80
CA VAL A 43 -5.65 -1.06 -14.53
C VAL A 43 -4.46 -2.03 -14.54
N SER A 44 -4.35 -2.83 -15.59
CA SER A 44 -3.24 -3.78 -15.76
C SER A 44 -1.89 -3.07 -15.86
N LEU A 45 -1.80 -1.95 -16.56
CA LEU A 45 -0.59 -1.15 -16.64
C LEU A 45 -0.18 -0.59 -15.27
N GLY A 46 -1.14 -0.09 -14.49
CA GLY A 46 -0.92 0.36 -13.12
C GLY A 46 -0.44 -0.78 -12.20
N LEU A 47 -1.06 -1.96 -12.30
CA LEU A 47 -0.63 -3.15 -11.56
C LEU A 47 0.79 -3.57 -11.93
N LEU A 48 1.14 -3.57 -13.22
CA LEU A 48 2.49 -3.87 -13.70
C LEU A 48 3.52 -2.93 -13.07
N PHE A 49 3.30 -1.62 -13.13
CA PHE A 49 4.20 -0.65 -12.50
C PHE A 49 4.22 -0.75 -10.97
N GLY A 50 3.11 -1.13 -10.33
CA GLY A 50 3.06 -1.44 -8.91
C GLY A 50 3.98 -2.60 -8.53
N VAL A 51 3.94 -3.70 -9.29
CA VAL A 51 4.84 -4.84 -9.09
C VAL A 51 6.30 -4.43 -9.34
N LEU A 52 6.59 -3.74 -10.44
CA LEU A 52 7.94 -3.25 -10.75
C LEU A 52 8.48 -2.32 -9.64
N SER A 53 7.63 -1.50 -9.03
CA SER A 53 8.00 -0.66 -7.88
C SER A 53 8.47 -1.48 -6.68
N HIS A 54 7.79 -2.59 -6.35
CA HIS A 54 8.21 -3.48 -5.26
C HIS A 54 9.51 -4.23 -5.60
N ILE A 55 9.67 -4.67 -6.85
CA ILE A 55 10.90 -5.32 -7.33
C ILE A 55 12.09 -4.34 -7.26
N SER A 56 11.91 -3.11 -7.75
CA SER A 56 12.92 -2.04 -7.66
C SER A 56 13.32 -1.77 -6.22
N ARG A 57 12.34 -1.72 -5.31
CA ARG A 57 12.61 -1.58 -3.87
C ARG A 57 13.41 -2.73 -3.31
N ALA A 58 13.04 -3.98 -3.62
CA ALA A 58 13.77 -5.15 -3.16
C ALA A 58 15.25 -5.11 -3.59
N TYR A 59 15.50 -4.70 -4.84
CA TYR A 59 16.86 -4.51 -5.34
C TYR A 59 17.60 -3.43 -4.55
N ARG A 60 16.98 -2.26 -4.36
CA ARG A 60 17.57 -1.15 -3.59
C ARG A 60 17.96 -1.58 -2.17
N TRP A 61 17.10 -2.32 -1.48
CA TRP A 61 17.40 -2.80 -0.12
C TRP A 61 18.52 -3.84 -0.12
N LYS A 62 18.52 -4.78 -1.08
CA LYS A 62 19.63 -5.73 -1.25
C LYS A 62 20.97 -5.01 -1.45
N PHE A 63 20.99 -4.00 -2.34
CA PHE A 63 22.18 -3.18 -2.60
C PHE A 63 22.67 -2.44 -1.35
N LEU A 64 21.76 -1.91 -0.53
CA LEU A 64 22.11 -1.24 0.73
C LEU A 64 22.67 -2.17 1.81
N LEU A 65 22.33 -3.46 1.76
CA LEU A 65 22.80 -4.48 2.71
C LEU A 65 24.20 -5.00 2.36
N GLU A 66 24.60 -4.92 1.10
CA GLU A 66 25.90 -5.38 0.62
C GLU A 66 27.12 -4.76 1.34
N PRO A 67 27.21 -3.42 1.55
CA PRO A 67 28.37 -2.81 2.21
C PRO A 67 28.51 -3.16 3.69
N ILE A 68 27.45 -3.64 4.34
CA ILE A 68 27.47 -4.08 5.74
C ILE A 68 27.58 -5.61 5.89
N GLY A 69 27.94 -6.31 4.80
CA GLY A 69 28.26 -7.73 4.80
C GLY A 69 27.07 -8.68 4.61
N PHE A 70 25.84 -8.16 4.45
CA PHE A 70 24.65 -8.99 4.23
C PHE A 70 24.35 -9.14 2.73
N LYS A 71 24.18 -10.38 2.28
CA LYS A 71 23.91 -10.70 0.86
C LYS A 71 22.65 -11.58 0.71
N PRO A 72 21.45 -11.06 1.05
CA PRO A 72 20.24 -11.82 0.84
C PRO A 72 20.03 -12.11 -0.66
N SER A 73 19.42 -13.26 -0.96
CA SER A 73 19.00 -13.55 -2.32
C SER A 73 17.97 -12.51 -2.77
N PHE A 74 17.97 -12.19 -4.07
CA PHE A 74 17.02 -11.22 -4.60
C PHE A 74 15.57 -11.65 -4.35
N PHE A 75 15.28 -12.94 -4.50
CA PHE A 75 13.98 -13.52 -4.20
C PHE A 75 13.56 -13.29 -2.75
N ASN A 76 14.45 -13.55 -1.77
CA ASN A 76 14.16 -13.34 -0.36
C ASN A 76 13.93 -11.86 -0.05
N SER A 77 14.72 -10.95 -0.63
CA SER A 77 14.50 -9.51 -0.51
C SER A 77 13.16 -9.07 -1.09
N THR A 78 12.73 -9.63 -2.22
CA THR A 78 11.42 -9.34 -2.81
C THR A 78 10.29 -9.84 -1.93
N MET A 79 10.38 -11.07 -1.42
CA MET A 79 9.38 -11.59 -0.48
C MET A 79 9.29 -10.77 0.80
N ALA A 80 10.42 -10.35 1.37
CA ALA A 80 10.45 -9.50 2.55
C ALA A 80 9.73 -8.15 2.30
N VAL A 81 9.97 -7.51 1.15
CA VAL A 81 9.26 -6.29 0.76
C VAL A 81 7.76 -6.54 0.59
N LEU A 82 7.35 -7.61 -0.08
CA LEU A 82 5.94 -7.93 -0.29
C LEU A 82 5.21 -8.21 1.02
N VAL A 83 5.81 -8.98 1.93
CA VAL A 83 5.24 -9.26 3.26
C VAL A 83 5.13 -7.97 4.09
N ALA A 84 6.17 -7.13 4.12
CA ALA A 84 6.12 -5.85 4.81
C ALA A 84 4.98 -4.96 4.29
N TYR A 85 4.79 -4.94 2.97
CA TYR A 85 3.68 -4.22 2.34
C TYR A 85 2.31 -4.80 2.65
N LEU A 86 2.18 -6.12 2.64
CA LEU A 86 0.97 -6.81 3.05
C LEU A 86 0.61 -6.49 4.51
N MET A 87 1.61 -6.52 5.41
CA MET A 87 1.41 -6.18 6.82
C MET A 87 0.98 -4.72 7.01
N ASN A 88 1.48 -3.80 6.18
CA ASN A 88 1.07 -2.40 6.20
C ASN A 88 -0.41 -2.17 5.84
N ILE A 89 -1.08 -3.15 5.21
CA ILE A 89 -2.54 -3.12 4.99
C ILE A 89 -3.30 -3.41 6.29
N PHE A 90 -2.83 -4.39 7.08
CA PHE A 90 -3.48 -4.78 8.33
C PHE A 90 -3.17 -3.83 9.48
N LEU A 91 -1.91 -3.43 9.60
CA LEU A 91 -1.42 -2.61 10.70
C LEU A 91 -0.58 -1.46 10.12
N PRO A 92 -1.10 -0.22 10.15
CA PRO A 92 -0.42 0.92 9.55
C PRO A 92 0.99 1.08 10.12
N ARG A 93 2.00 1.09 9.23
CA ARG A 93 3.43 1.26 9.57
C ARG A 93 4.06 0.10 10.36
N ALA A 94 3.59 -1.13 10.15
CA ALA A 94 4.21 -2.33 10.70
C ALA A 94 5.41 -2.84 9.89
N GLY A 95 5.44 -2.53 8.59
CA GLY A 95 6.47 -2.97 7.63
C GLY A 95 7.38 -1.85 7.17
#